data_AF-A0A0J8SQH1-F1
#
_entry.id   AF-A0A0J8SQH1-F1
#
_cell.length_a   1.000
_cell.length_b   1.000
_cell.length_c   1.000
_cell.angle_alpha   90.00
_cell.angle_beta   90.00
_cell.angle_gamma   90.00
#
_symmetry.space_group_name_H-M   'P 1'
#
loop_
_entity.id
_entity.type
_entity.pdbx_description
1 polymer ?
#
loop_
_entity_poly.entity_id
_entity_poly.type
_entity_poly.pdbx_seq_one_letter_code
_entity_poly.pdbx_strand_id
1 'polypeptide(L)'
;MMTPLLIDALTISEGRFEKPCPALVLKMMLLNREISSEFSEKIKNQALLLLAIYRKLLLAVDRDLCKVKTLKDSVKRRHWAKVDKAQDKMVVAGQLRLKSLDPEEMILFLNTQHFLKKLPISFVQELVNWASPVVSGNFLIENVLAGYIAQKLLPLERIKVKELGKSVQPYFHLADFFVFLPQLEELYQKHQQQIVCVAPTAEVALALTDWKKAWVYRIRSSS
;
A
#
# COMPACT_ATOMS: atom_id res chain seq x y z
N MET A 1 8.10 6.73 18.52
CA MET A 1 6.69 6.36 18.74
C MET A 1 5.92 6.67 17.46
N MET A 2 5.38 5.67 16.75
CA MET A 2 4.58 5.90 15.55
C MET A 2 3.28 6.61 15.91
N THR A 3 2.82 7.51 15.04
CA THR A 3 1.52 8.15 15.22
C THR A 3 0.45 7.14 14.79
N PRO A 4 -0.50 6.74 15.68
CA PRO A 4 -1.57 5.79 15.33
C PRO A 4 -2.29 6.14 14.02
N LEU A 5 -2.40 7.44 13.76
CA LEU A 5 -3.05 8.05 12.61
C LEU A 5 -2.42 7.71 11.25
N LEU A 6 -1.11 7.45 11.20
CA LEU A 6 -0.43 7.09 9.95
C LEU A 6 -0.68 5.61 9.63
N ILE A 7 -0.69 4.74 10.64
CA ILE A 7 -0.89 3.29 10.44
C ILE A 7 -2.36 2.99 10.22
N ASP A 8 -3.24 3.82 10.78
CA ASP A 8 -4.65 3.87 10.44
C ASP A 8 -4.85 4.25 8.96
N ALA A 9 -3.94 4.94 8.29
CA ALA A 9 -4.10 5.21 6.84
C ALA A 9 -4.03 3.96 5.96
N LEU A 10 -3.62 2.80 6.50
CA LEU A 10 -3.71 1.51 5.81
C LEU A 10 -5.12 0.92 5.86
N THR A 11 -6.05 1.45 6.66
CA THR A 11 -7.36 0.81 6.88
C THR A 11 -8.39 1.78 7.42
N ILE A 12 -9.67 1.62 7.05
CA ILE A 12 -10.68 2.41 7.74
C ILE A 12 -10.78 1.89 9.16
N SER A 13 -10.60 2.78 10.15
CA SER A 13 -11.08 2.54 11.51
C SER A 13 -12.61 2.62 11.49
N GLU A 14 -13.26 1.79 10.69
CA GLU A 14 -14.69 1.63 10.80
C GLU A 14 -14.95 0.83 12.07
N GLY A 15 -15.69 1.44 13.00
CA GLY A 15 -16.30 0.67 14.07
C GLY A 15 -17.15 -0.41 13.43
N ARG A 16 -16.75 -1.67 13.60
CA ARG A 16 -17.51 -2.89 13.21
C ARG A 16 -17.59 -3.18 11.71
N PHE A 17 -16.46 -3.42 11.03
CA PHE A 17 -16.52 -4.14 9.74
C PHE A 17 -16.35 -5.64 9.97
N GLU A 18 -17.44 -6.36 9.69
CA GLU A 18 -17.59 -7.82 9.73
C GLU A 18 -16.78 -8.56 8.67
N LYS A 19 -15.94 -7.89 7.86
CA LYS A 19 -15.13 -8.56 6.84
C LYS A 19 -13.64 -8.22 6.95
N PRO A 20 -12.78 -9.21 7.22
CA PRO A 20 -11.35 -9.02 7.21
C PRO A 20 -10.85 -8.65 5.81
N CYS A 21 -10.07 -7.59 5.70
CA CYS A 21 -9.36 -7.23 4.46
C CYS A 21 -7.84 -7.39 4.65
N PRO A 22 -7.10 -7.70 3.58
CA PRO A 22 -5.64 -7.85 3.64
C PRO A 22 -4.90 -6.64 4.24
N ALA A 23 -5.37 -5.42 3.98
CA ALA A 23 -4.78 -4.21 4.55
C ALA A 23 -4.94 -4.12 6.08
N LEU A 24 -6.05 -4.64 6.62
CA LEU A 24 -6.28 -4.75 8.07
C LEU A 24 -5.36 -5.78 8.72
N VAL A 25 -5.19 -6.93 8.08
CA VAL A 25 -4.25 -7.94 8.56
C VAL A 25 -2.83 -7.37 8.56
N LEU A 26 -2.40 -6.67 7.49
CA LEU A 26 -1.09 -6.02 7.43
C LEU A 26 -0.90 -4.98 8.56
N LYS A 27 -1.91 -4.15 8.83
CA LYS A 27 -1.89 -3.21 9.96
C LYS A 27 -1.70 -3.93 11.29
N MET A 28 -2.40 -5.05 11.53
CA MET A 28 -2.25 -5.83 12.76
C MET A 28 -0.86 -6.42 12.89
N MET A 29 -0.30 -6.94 11.79
CA MET A 29 1.08 -7.46 11.76
C MET A 29 2.11 -6.37 12.12
N LEU A 30 1.97 -5.16 11.56
CA LEU A 30 2.86 -4.02 11.83
C LEU A 30 2.74 -3.49 13.27
N LEU A 31 1.59 -3.66 13.90
CA LEU A 31 1.37 -3.30 15.31
C LEU A 31 1.84 -4.39 16.28
N ASN A 32 2.44 -5.48 15.79
CA ASN A 32 2.76 -6.67 16.58
C ASN A 32 1.56 -7.17 17.42
N ARG A 33 0.34 -7.00 16.90
CA ARG A 33 -0.87 -7.54 17.52
C ARG A 33 -1.00 -9.00 17.11
N GLU A 34 -1.54 -9.82 18.01
CA GLU A 34 -1.88 -11.20 17.68
C GLU A 34 -2.82 -11.21 16.47
N ILE A 35 -2.37 -11.90 15.41
CA ILE A 35 -3.18 -12.12 14.22
C ILE A 35 -4.26 -13.12 14.64
N SER A 36 -5.53 -12.68 14.68
CA SER A 36 -6.64 -13.55 15.03
C SER A 36 -6.59 -14.85 14.21
N SER A 37 -6.78 -15.99 14.89
CA SER A 37 -6.91 -17.30 14.23
C SER A 37 -8.09 -17.34 13.27
N GLU A 38 -9.04 -16.41 13.39
CA GLU A 38 -10.21 -16.26 12.53
C GLU A 38 -9.88 -15.78 11.11
N PHE A 39 -8.70 -15.18 10.87
CA PHE A 39 -8.31 -14.78 9.52
C PHE A 39 -7.92 -15.99 8.68
N SER A 40 -8.61 -16.17 7.54
CA SER A 40 -8.27 -17.21 6.57
C SER A 40 -6.83 -17.05 6.05
N GLU A 41 -6.21 -18.17 5.69
CA GLU A 41 -4.85 -18.20 5.13
C GLU A 41 -4.74 -17.37 3.84
N LYS A 42 -5.80 -17.36 3.03
CA LYS A 42 -5.89 -16.54 1.81
C LYS A 42 -5.67 -15.05 2.10
N ILE A 43 -6.30 -14.52 3.14
CA ILE A 43 -6.21 -13.09 3.48
C ILE A 43 -4.83 -12.76 4.06
N LYS A 44 -4.27 -13.66 4.88
CA LYS A 44 -2.90 -13.52 5.38
C LYS A 44 -1.89 -13.48 4.23
N ASN A 45 -2.04 -14.38 3.25
CA ASN A 45 -1.19 -14.41 2.06
C ASN A 45 -1.30 -13.12 1.23
N GLN A 46 -2.51 -12.59 1.05
CA GLN A 46 -2.72 -11.30 0.39
C GLN A 46 -2.06 -10.14 1.17
N ALA A 47 -2.10 -10.18 2.51
CA ALA A 47 -1.44 -9.19 3.35
C ALA A 47 0.10 -9.23 3.21
N LEU A 48 0.67 -10.43 3.09
CA LEU A 48 2.10 -10.61 2.80
C LEU A 48 2.50 -10.04 1.43
N LEU A 49 1.65 -10.18 0.42
CA LEU A 49 1.88 -9.56 -0.89
C LEU A 49 1.79 -8.03 -0.82
N LEU A 50 0.80 -7.48 -0.09
CA LEU A 50 0.70 -6.04 0.16
C LEU A 50 1.94 -5.50 0.89
N LEU A 51 2.43 -6.21 1.91
CA LEU A 51 3.67 -5.88 2.63
C LEU A 51 4.84 -5.73 1.66
N ALA A 52 5.08 -6.73 0.81
CA ALA A 52 6.21 -6.72 -0.11
C ALA A 52 6.10 -5.58 -1.14
N ILE A 53 4.88 -5.28 -1.61
CA ILE A 53 4.62 -4.23 -2.58
C ILE A 53 4.82 -2.85 -1.96
N TYR A 54 4.24 -2.60 -0.79
CA TYR A 54 4.40 -1.33 -0.09
C TYR A 54 5.85 -1.08 0.29
N ARG A 55 6.57 -2.10 0.77
CA ARG A 55 8.02 -2.03 1.00
C ARG A 55 8.77 -1.62 -0.27
N LYS A 56 8.60 -2.36 -1.38
CA LYS A 56 9.32 -2.09 -2.63
C LYS A 56 9.00 -0.72 -3.21
N LEU A 57 7.72 -0.32 -3.14
CA LEU A 57 7.28 1.00 -3.56
C LEU A 57 7.99 2.09 -2.76
N LEU A 58 7.94 2.01 -1.43
CA LEU A 58 8.59 2.99 -0.57
C LEU A 58 10.11 2.99 -0.78
N LEU A 59 10.78 1.84 -0.86
CA LEU A 59 12.22 1.79 -1.20
C LEU A 59 12.55 2.47 -2.53
N ALA A 60 11.69 2.29 -3.54
CA ALA A 60 11.89 2.92 -4.84
C ALA A 60 11.71 4.45 -4.76
N VAL A 61 10.71 4.91 -4.02
CA VAL A 61 10.46 6.33 -3.77
C VAL A 61 11.58 6.93 -2.93
N ASP A 62 12.10 6.23 -1.91
CA ASP A 62 13.23 6.68 -1.09
C ASP A 62 14.47 6.91 -1.96
N ARG A 63 14.79 5.96 -2.84
CA ARG A 63 15.91 6.08 -3.79
C ARG A 63 15.75 7.25 -4.75
N ASP A 64 14.53 7.48 -5.22
CA ASP A 64 14.19 8.61 -6.07
C ASP A 64 14.35 9.96 -5.31
N LEU A 65 13.96 9.98 -4.03
CA LEU A 65 13.99 11.16 -3.16
C LEU A 65 15.32 11.37 -2.42
N CYS A 66 16.26 10.42 -2.42
CA CYS A 66 17.59 10.56 -1.80
C CYS A 66 18.37 11.81 -2.27
N LYS A 67 17.94 12.42 -3.39
CA LYS A 67 18.52 13.65 -3.95
C LYS A 67 17.80 14.94 -3.55
N VAL A 68 16.67 14.86 -2.83
CA VAL A 68 15.86 16.01 -2.40
C VAL A 68 16.03 16.21 -0.89
N LYS A 69 16.53 17.38 -0.48
CA LYS A 69 17.01 17.65 0.89
C LYS A 69 15.90 17.83 1.96
N THR A 70 14.61 17.87 1.60
CA THR A 70 13.62 18.61 2.40
C THR A 70 12.37 17.83 2.83
N LEU A 71 12.41 16.50 2.90
CA LEU A 71 11.20 15.70 3.14
C LEU A 71 11.03 15.09 4.53
N LYS A 72 12.07 15.09 5.38
CA LYS A 72 12.04 14.33 6.64
C LYS A 72 11.26 14.99 7.78
N ASP A 73 10.88 16.27 7.65
CA ASP A 73 10.32 17.04 8.78
C ASP A 73 8.80 17.33 8.68
N SER A 74 8.08 16.77 7.70
CA SER A 74 6.67 17.15 7.45
C SER A 74 5.60 16.32 8.18
N VAL A 75 5.95 15.54 9.22
CA VAL A 75 4.96 14.72 9.95
C VAL A 75 4.11 15.62 10.87
N LYS A 76 3.12 16.31 10.28
CA LYS A 76 2.11 17.05 11.05
C LYS A 76 1.10 16.06 11.62
N ARG A 77 0.74 16.22 12.91
CA ARG A 77 -0.38 15.48 13.53
C ARG A 77 -1.67 15.80 12.77
N ARG A 78 -2.38 14.78 12.30
CA ARG A 78 -3.63 14.93 11.55
C ARG A 78 -4.79 14.39 12.36
N HIS A 79 -5.79 15.23 12.60
CA HIS A 79 -6.99 14.80 13.31
C HIS A 79 -7.95 14.13 12.32
N TRP A 80 -8.42 12.94 12.69
CA TRP A 80 -9.46 12.24 11.95
C TRP A 80 -10.80 12.51 12.61
N ALA A 81 -11.78 12.95 11.84
CA ALA A 81 -13.16 12.74 12.20
C ALA A 81 -13.52 11.33 11.74
N LYS A 82 -13.93 10.45 12.68
CA LYS A 82 -14.57 9.19 12.31
C LYS A 82 -15.87 9.54 11.60
N VAL A 83 -16.00 9.14 10.34
CA VAL A 83 -17.25 9.33 9.58
C VAL A 83 -17.92 7.97 9.47
N ASP A 84 -19.14 7.88 9.97
CA ASP A 84 -19.88 6.61 10.09
C ASP A 84 -20.49 6.11 8.76
N LYS A 85 -20.32 6.85 7.66
CA LYS A 85 -20.92 6.54 6.36
C LYS A 85 -19.91 6.66 5.22
N ALA A 86 -19.48 5.52 4.72
CA ALA A 86 -18.78 5.36 3.45
C ALA A 86 -19.75 4.81 2.40
N GLN A 87 -19.57 5.22 1.13
CA GLN A 87 -20.31 4.67 0.00
C GLN A 87 -19.36 4.13 -1.06
N ASP A 88 -19.71 3.00 -1.66
CA ASP A 88 -18.96 2.46 -2.79
C ASP A 88 -19.21 3.30 -4.04
N LYS A 89 -18.13 3.66 -4.75
CA LYS A 89 -18.17 4.46 -5.98
C LYS A 89 -17.13 3.96 -6.97
N MET A 90 -17.42 4.14 -8.26
CA MET A 90 -16.45 3.94 -9.32
C MET A 90 -15.80 5.27 -9.69
N VAL A 91 -14.47 5.31 -9.72
CA VAL A 91 -13.69 6.50 -10.08
C VAL A 91 -12.62 6.10 -11.11
N VAL A 92 -12.37 6.97 -12.08
CA VAL A 92 -11.24 6.80 -13.01
C VAL A 92 -9.94 7.00 -12.22
N ALA A 93 -9.05 6.01 -12.17
CA ALA A 93 -7.93 6.03 -11.24
C ALA A 93 -7.00 7.24 -11.45
N GLY A 94 -6.83 7.70 -12.69
CA GLY A 94 -6.05 8.91 -12.99
C GLY A 94 -6.64 10.21 -12.41
N GLN A 95 -7.92 10.22 -12.02
CA GLN A 95 -8.56 11.36 -11.37
C GLN A 95 -8.31 11.41 -9.85
N LEU A 96 -7.80 10.32 -9.26
CA LEU A 96 -7.42 10.30 -7.86
C LEU A 96 -6.32 11.33 -7.62
N ARG A 97 -6.43 12.04 -6.51
CA ARG A 97 -5.50 13.08 -6.10
C ARG A 97 -4.83 12.69 -4.80
N LEU A 98 -3.52 12.58 -4.86
CA LEU A 98 -2.66 12.79 -3.71
C LEU A 98 -2.39 14.29 -3.67
N LYS A 99 -2.36 14.91 -2.50
CA LYS A 99 -1.77 16.25 -2.43
C LYS A 99 -0.30 16.04 -2.79
N SER A 100 0.10 16.65 -3.90
CA SER A 100 1.33 16.37 -4.62
C SER A 100 2.54 16.44 -3.68
N LEU A 101 3.50 15.54 -3.91
CA LEU A 101 4.91 15.85 -3.72
C LEU A 101 5.17 17.21 -4.38
N ASP A 102 5.97 18.08 -3.79
CA ASP A 102 6.27 19.39 -4.37
C ASP A 102 6.61 19.21 -5.87
N PRO A 103 6.25 20.10 -6.82
CA PRO A 103 6.54 19.87 -8.24
C PRO A 103 8.02 19.53 -8.51
N GLU A 104 8.94 19.99 -7.66
CA GLU A 104 10.36 19.61 -7.66
C GLU A 104 10.60 18.13 -7.30
N GLU A 105 9.81 17.57 -6.39
CA GLU A 105 9.81 16.16 -5.97
C GLU A 105 9.08 15.24 -6.95
N MET A 106 8.14 15.79 -7.75
CA MET A 106 7.45 15.03 -8.80
C MET A 106 8.33 14.70 -10.02
N ILE A 107 9.45 15.41 -10.20
CA ILE A 107 10.29 15.34 -11.41
C ILE A 107 11.23 14.12 -11.44
N LEU A 108 11.38 13.37 -10.33
CA LEU A 108 12.27 12.21 -10.29
C LEU A 108 11.53 10.98 -9.76
N PHE A 109 10.97 10.16 -10.65
CA PHE A 109 10.35 8.86 -10.30
C PHE A 109 10.88 7.70 -11.15
N LEU A 110 12.19 7.66 -11.41
CA LEU A 110 12.77 6.66 -12.30
C LEU A 110 12.71 5.25 -11.67
N ASN A 111 13.11 5.12 -10.40
CA ASN A 111 13.10 3.84 -9.71
C ASN A 111 11.69 3.37 -9.42
N THR A 112 10.81 4.29 -9.03
CA THR A 112 9.40 4.00 -8.76
C THR A 112 8.70 3.50 -10.02
N GLN A 113 8.89 4.15 -11.17
CA GLN A 113 8.34 3.68 -12.44
C GLN A 113 8.90 2.33 -12.86
N HIS A 114 10.21 2.12 -12.70
CA HIS A 114 10.84 0.85 -13.05
C HIS A 114 10.29 -0.32 -12.21
N PHE A 115 10.05 -0.10 -10.92
CA PHE A 115 9.39 -1.08 -10.07
C PHE A 115 7.95 -1.36 -10.51
N LEU A 116 7.13 -0.30 -10.63
CA LEU A 116 5.70 -0.43 -10.93
C LEU A 116 5.45 -1.13 -12.27
N LYS A 117 6.27 -0.85 -13.30
CA LYS A 117 6.16 -1.50 -14.63
C LYS A 117 6.42 -3.01 -14.63
N LYS A 118 7.03 -3.57 -13.57
CA LYS A 118 7.28 -5.02 -13.46
C LYS A 118 6.05 -5.80 -12.96
N LEU A 119 5.03 -5.11 -12.45
CA LEU A 119 3.83 -5.75 -11.93
C LEU A 119 2.82 -5.98 -13.07
N PRO A 120 2.30 -7.21 -13.26
CA PRO A 120 1.24 -7.48 -14.23
C PRO A 120 -0.02 -6.66 -13.93
N ILE A 121 -0.65 -6.10 -14.96
CA ILE A 121 -1.85 -5.24 -14.83
C ILE A 121 -2.99 -5.96 -14.09
N SER A 122 -3.24 -7.23 -14.41
CA SER A 122 -4.27 -8.05 -13.75
C SER A 122 -4.02 -8.19 -12.25
N PHE A 123 -2.76 -8.40 -11.86
CA PHE A 123 -2.37 -8.47 -10.45
C PHE A 123 -2.52 -7.11 -9.75
N VAL A 124 -2.23 -6.02 -10.44
CA VAL A 124 -2.44 -4.66 -9.90
C VAL A 124 -3.93 -4.40 -9.64
N GLN A 125 -4.81 -4.82 -10.55
CA GLN A 125 -6.27 -4.71 -10.34
C GLN A 125 -6.73 -5.50 -9.11
N GLU A 126 -6.21 -6.72 -8.91
CA GLU A 126 -6.50 -7.51 -7.70
C GLU A 126 -6.01 -6.82 -6.43
N LEU A 127 -4.78 -6.28 -6.45
CA LEU A 127 -4.22 -5.54 -5.31
C LEU A 127 -5.10 -4.36 -4.90
N VAL A 128 -5.57 -3.58 -5.88
CA VAL A 128 -6.45 -2.44 -5.64
C VAL A 128 -7.77 -2.91 -5.02
N ASN A 129 -8.24 -4.10 -5.35
CA ASN A 129 -9.42 -4.68 -4.70
C ASN A 129 -9.14 -5.17 -3.26
N TRP A 130 -7.93 -5.66 -2.97
CA TRP A 130 -7.54 -6.09 -1.63
C TRP A 130 -7.38 -4.93 -0.64
N ALA A 131 -6.95 -3.76 -1.15
CA ALA A 131 -6.76 -2.54 -0.40
C ALA A 131 -7.47 -1.38 -1.13
N SER A 132 -8.80 -1.46 -1.23
CA SER A 132 -9.59 -0.46 -1.95
C SER A 132 -9.33 0.96 -1.44
N PRO A 133 -8.98 1.90 -2.34
CA PRO A 133 -8.72 3.28 -1.95
C PRO A 133 -9.94 3.91 -1.29
N VAL A 134 -9.69 4.75 -0.30
CA VAL A 134 -10.73 5.53 0.39
C VAL A 134 -10.51 6.99 0.08
N VAL A 135 -11.57 7.68 -0.30
CA VAL A 135 -11.52 9.05 -0.81
C VAL A 135 -12.52 9.98 -0.14
N SER A 136 -12.20 11.27 -0.17
CA SER A 136 -13.18 12.36 0.00
C SER A 136 -13.18 13.17 -1.29
N GLY A 137 -14.28 13.10 -2.05
CA GLY A 137 -14.26 13.51 -3.45
C GLY A 137 -13.26 12.68 -4.24
N ASN A 138 -12.21 13.32 -4.75
CA ASN A 138 -11.12 12.63 -5.46
C ASN A 138 -9.83 12.50 -4.64
N PHE A 139 -9.79 13.00 -3.40
CA PHE A 139 -8.57 12.97 -2.60
C PHE A 139 -8.42 11.65 -1.87
N LEU A 140 -7.23 11.03 -1.97
CA LEU A 140 -6.90 9.80 -1.25
C LEU A 140 -6.68 10.07 0.24
N ILE A 141 -7.41 9.33 1.07
CA ILE A 141 -7.38 9.43 2.53
C ILE A 141 -6.76 8.17 3.13
N GLU A 142 -7.14 7.00 2.64
CA GLU A 142 -6.62 5.72 3.12
C GLU A 142 -6.37 4.75 1.98
N ASN A 143 -5.65 3.68 2.29
CA ASN A 143 -5.07 2.78 1.29
C ASN A 143 -4.31 3.59 0.23
N VAL A 144 -3.63 4.65 0.69
CA VAL A 144 -3.01 5.69 -0.13
C VAL A 144 -2.02 5.10 -1.12
N LEU A 145 -1.25 4.09 -0.69
CA LEU A 145 -0.30 3.37 -1.54
C LEU A 145 -0.99 2.58 -2.66
N ALA A 146 -2.11 1.89 -2.38
CA ALA A 146 -2.89 1.22 -3.41
C ALA A 146 -3.52 2.23 -4.38
N GLY A 147 -4.03 3.35 -3.87
CA GLY A 147 -4.52 4.45 -4.69
C GLY A 147 -3.44 5.06 -5.59
N TYR A 148 -2.22 5.23 -5.07
CA TYR A 148 -1.06 5.68 -5.85
C TYR A 148 -0.70 4.70 -6.97
N ILE A 149 -0.62 3.40 -6.65
CA ILE A 149 -0.35 2.36 -7.64
C ILE A 149 -1.41 2.38 -8.74
N ALA A 150 -2.70 2.44 -8.38
CA ALA A 150 -3.81 2.51 -9.32
C ALA A 150 -3.72 3.75 -10.23
N GLN A 151 -3.46 4.92 -9.64
CA GLN A 151 -3.31 6.17 -10.37
C GLN A 151 -2.16 6.10 -11.40
N LYS A 152 -1.05 5.42 -11.08
CA LYS A 152 0.14 5.35 -11.94
C LYS A 152 0.08 4.24 -12.98
N LEU A 153 -0.49 3.09 -12.65
CA LEU A 153 -0.50 1.91 -13.53
C LEU A 153 -1.80 1.71 -14.28
N LEU A 154 -2.91 2.22 -13.74
CA LEU A 154 -4.25 2.04 -14.30
C LEU A 154 -4.95 3.40 -14.56
N PRO A 155 -4.27 4.43 -15.11
CA PRO A 155 -4.77 5.81 -15.10
C PRO A 155 -6.12 6.00 -15.82
N LEU A 156 -6.45 5.12 -16.78
CA LEU A 156 -7.68 5.17 -17.56
C LEU A 156 -8.78 4.22 -17.02
N GLU A 157 -8.43 3.33 -16.10
CA GLU A 157 -9.36 2.33 -15.58
C GLU A 157 -10.31 2.92 -14.55
N ARG A 158 -11.52 2.38 -14.51
CA ARG A 158 -12.47 2.64 -13.42
C ARG A 158 -12.24 1.65 -12.30
N ILE A 159 -11.84 2.15 -11.14
CA ILE A 159 -11.63 1.34 -9.94
C ILE A 159 -12.72 1.60 -8.92
N LYS A 160 -12.97 0.60 -8.07
CA LYS A 160 -13.85 0.73 -6.91
C LYS A 160 -13.11 1.48 -5.80
N VAL A 161 -13.73 2.54 -5.30
CA VAL A 161 -13.28 3.31 -4.14
C VAL A 161 -14.40 3.44 -3.12
N LYS A 162 -14.04 3.65 -1.85
CA LYS A 162 -14.99 4.05 -0.80
C LYS A 162 -14.94 5.57 -0.65
N GLU A 163 -16.05 6.27 -0.86
CA GLU A 163 -16.16 7.72 -0.65
C GLU A 163 -16.73 8.02 0.74
N LEU A 164 -16.04 8.87 1.50
CA LEU A 164 -16.50 9.38 2.80
C LEU A 164 -17.36 10.63 2.61
N GLY A 165 -18.56 10.63 3.20
CA GLY A 165 -19.56 11.68 3.00
C GLY A 165 -19.25 13.05 3.63
N LYS A 166 -18.26 13.16 4.53
CA LYS A 166 -17.79 14.43 5.09
C LYS A 166 -16.27 14.54 4.94
N SER A 167 -15.82 15.69 4.43
CA SER A 167 -14.41 16.02 4.21
C SER A 167 -13.63 16.01 5.53
N VAL A 168 -13.01 14.88 5.85
CA VAL A 168 -11.89 14.85 6.79
C VAL A 168 -10.68 15.37 6.01
N GLN A 169 -9.98 16.37 6.51
CA GLN A 169 -8.71 16.81 5.91
C GLN A 169 -7.49 16.20 6.64
N PRO A 170 -7.19 14.89 6.52
CA PRO A 170 -5.84 14.44 6.72
C PRO A 170 -5.13 14.42 5.35
N TYR A 171 -4.19 15.33 5.15
CA TYR A 171 -3.46 15.46 3.90
C TYR A 171 -2.30 14.46 3.79
N PHE A 172 -2.48 13.24 3.29
CA PHE A 172 -1.37 12.30 3.15
C PHE A 172 -0.34 12.68 2.09
N HIS A 173 0.91 12.77 2.52
CA HIS A 173 2.08 12.80 1.67
C HIS A 173 2.64 11.38 1.55
N LEU A 174 3.09 10.99 0.36
CA LEU A 174 3.72 9.66 0.19
C LEU A 174 4.94 9.51 1.11
N ALA A 175 5.64 10.62 1.39
CA ALA A 175 6.76 10.62 2.31
C ALA A 175 6.38 10.35 3.78
N ASP A 176 5.13 10.60 4.18
CA ASP A 176 4.68 10.27 5.53
C ASP A 176 4.72 8.76 5.80
N PHE A 177 4.70 7.94 4.73
CA PHE A 177 4.78 6.49 4.84
C PHE A 177 6.21 5.98 5.03
N PHE A 178 7.26 6.82 4.86
CA PHE A 178 8.64 6.40 5.14
C PHE A 178 8.88 6.02 6.60
N VAL A 179 8.07 6.57 7.51
CA VAL A 179 8.10 6.19 8.93
C VAL A 179 7.83 4.69 9.12
N PHE A 180 7.13 4.03 8.19
CA PHE A 180 6.84 2.59 8.21
C PHE A 180 7.91 1.72 7.56
N LEU A 181 8.83 2.31 6.79
CA LEU A 181 9.76 1.54 5.99
C LEU A 181 10.61 0.57 6.85
N PRO A 182 11.14 0.96 8.03
CA PRO A 182 11.87 0.02 8.88
C PRO A 182 11.04 -1.19 9.35
N GLN A 183 9.77 -0.99 9.72
CA GLN A 183 8.90 -2.07 10.19
C GLN A 183 8.44 -2.96 9.03
N LEU A 184 8.18 -2.37 7.86
CA LEU A 184 7.90 -3.13 6.64
C LEU A 184 9.12 -3.98 6.25
N GLU A 185 10.34 -3.47 6.41
CA GLU A 185 11.57 -4.22 6.17
C GLU A 185 11.69 -5.41 7.13
N GLU A 186 11.58 -5.18 8.44
CA GLU A 186 11.67 -6.23 9.45
C GLU A 186 10.64 -7.36 9.22
N LEU A 187 9.38 -6.98 9.01
CA LEU A 187 8.30 -7.93 8.76
C LEU A 187 8.51 -8.66 7.42
N TYR A 188 9.00 -7.96 6.39
CA TYR A 188 9.31 -8.57 5.10
C TYR A 188 10.41 -9.64 5.23
N GLN A 189 11.49 -9.36 5.96
CA GLN A 189 12.58 -10.32 6.16
C GLN A 189 12.08 -11.60 6.83
N LYS A 190 11.19 -11.48 7.83
CA LYS A 190 10.57 -12.62 8.52
C LYS A 190 9.73 -13.50 7.59
N HIS A 191 9.04 -12.91 6.62
CA HIS A 191 8.08 -13.60 5.76
C HIS A 191 8.52 -13.75 4.30
N GLN A 192 9.80 -13.49 4.01
CA GLN A 192 10.30 -13.39 2.64
C GLN A 192 10.07 -14.66 1.82
N GLN A 193 10.27 -15.84 2.42
CA GLN A 193 10.07 -17.11 1.74
C GLN A 193 8.59 -17.39 1.45
N GLN A 194 7.72 -17.10 2.42
CA GLN A 194 6.28 -17.26 2.28
C GLN A 194 5.74 -16.36 1.15
N ILE A 195 6.23 -15.11 1.05
CA ILE A 195 5.90 -14.18 -0.03
C ILE A 195 6.18 -14.81 -1.41
N VAL A 196 7.29 -15.53 -1.56
CA VAL A 196 7.62 -16.20 -2.83
C VAL A 196 6.69 -17.36 -3.14
N CYS A 197 6.34 -18.17 -2.14
CA CYS A 197 5.42 -19.29 -2.29
C CYS A 197 4.01 -18.80 -2.67
N VAL A 198 3.53 -17.72 -2.05
CA VAL A 198 2.15 -17.24 -2.22
C VAL A 198 1.95 -16.29 -3.40
N ALA A 199 3.03 -15.73 -3.96
CA ALA A 199 2.93 -14.90 -5.17
C ALA A 199 2.30 -15.70 -6.33
N PRO A 200 1.41 -15.11 -7.14
CA PRO A 200 0.67 -15.87 -8.16
C PRO A 200 1.56 -16.39 -9.30
N THR A 201 2.63 -15.68 -9.64
CA THR A 201 3.60 -16.12 -10.65
C THR A 201 5.04 -15.87 -10.20
N ALA A 202 6.00 -16.49 -10.90
CA ALA A 202 7.42 -16.27 -10.65
C ALA A 202 7.84 -14.82 -10.97
N GLU A 203 7.22 -14.19 -11.98
CA GLU A 203 7.46 -12.79 -12.34
C GLU A 203 7.04 -11.86 -11.21
N VAL A 204 5.86 -12.10 -10.61
CA VAL A 204 5.41 -11.34 -9.43
C VAL A 204 6.35 -11.60 -8.26
N ALA A 205 6.69 -12.85 -7.96
CA ALA A 205 7.64 -13.16 -6.89
C ALA A 205 8.98 -12.43 -7.07
N LEU A 206 9.51 -12.38 -8.28
CA LEU A 206 10.75 -11.67 -8.61
C LEU A 206 10.63 -10.16 -8.49
N ALA A 207 9.49 -9.58 -8.88
CA ALA A 207 9.25 -8.14 -8.73
C ALA A 207 9.16 -7.74 -7.25
N LEU A 208 8.57 -8.60 -6.42
CA LEU A 208 8.30 -8.32 -5.00
C LEU A 208 9.47 -8.67 -4.08
N THR A 209 10.38 -9.52 -4.53
CA THR A 209 11.51 -9.96 -3.72
C THR A 209 12.86 -9.44 -4.20
N ASP A 210 13.88 -9.61 -3.37
CA ASP A 210 15.27 -9.30 -3.73
C ASP A 210 15.99 -10.53 -4.30
N TRP A 211 15.23 -11.58 -4.66
CA TRP A 211 15.78 -12.87 -5.06
C TRP A 211 16.06 -12.96 -6.54
N LYS A 212 17.00 -13.84 -6.90
CA LYS A 212 17.27 -14.19 -8.29
C LYS A 212 16.25 -15.21 -8.80
N LYS A 213 16.03 -15.19 -10.12
CA LYS A 213 15.13 -16.10 -10.85
C LYS A 213 15.33 -17.58 -10.47
N ALA A 214 16.57 -18.06 -10.47
CA ALA A 214 16.89 -19.44 -10.11
C ALA A 214 16.46 -19.81 -8.68
N TRP A 215 16.56 -18.87 -7.73
CA TRP A 215 16.22 -19.14 -6.35
C TRP A 215 14.71 -19.13 -6.10
N VAL A 216 13.98 -18.23 -6.78
CA VAL A 216 12.50 -18.24 -6.79
C VAL A 216 11.96 -19.58 -7.28
N TYR A 217 12.48 -20.12 -8.38
CA TYR A 217 12.04 -21.43 -8.86
C TYR A 217 12.34 -22.55 -7.89
N ARG A 218 13.54 -22.56 -7.30
CA ARG A 218 13.92 -23.57 -6.31
C ARG A 218 12.93 -23.63 -5.15
N ILE A 219 12.54 -22.48 -4.60
CA ILE A 219 11.65 -22.42 -3.44
C ILE A 219 10.21 -22.82 -3.79
N ARG A 220 9.71 -22.40 -4.96
CA ARG A 220 8.38 -22.81 -5.42
C ARG A 220 8.29 -24.29 -5.77
N SER A 221 9.41 -24.94 -6.13
CA SER A 221 9.45 -26.40 -6.36
C SER A 221 9.56 -27.22 -5.07
N SER A 222 9.81 -26.59 -3.93
CA SER A 222 9.95 -27.26 -2.62
C SER A 222 8.70 -27.15 -1.74
N SER A 223 7.62 -26.52 -2.24
CA SER A 223 6.33 -26.35 -1.56
C SER A 223 5.28 -27.27 -2.19
#